data_AF-A0A3N5Q0U4-F1
#
_entry.id   AF-A0A3N5Q0U4-F1
#
_cell.length_a   1.000
_cell.length_b   1.000
_cell.length_c   1.000
_cell.angle_alpha   90.00
_cell.angle_beta   90.00
_cell.angle_gamma   90.00
#
_symmetry.space_group_name_H-M   'P 1'
#
loop_
_entity.id
_entity.type
_entity.pdbx_description
1 polymer ?
#
loop_
_entity_poly.entity_id
_entity_poly.type
_entity_poly.pdbx_seq_one_letter_code
_entity_poly.pdbx_strand_id
1 'polypeptide(L)'
;MLLSGDTGSNASAVKTLLGLGLSNLSIRVMPGQPTPPATTPQTPLYMHGKQVIADGVAAFVGSENLTNTSLIQNRELGTLFTDPGMIARLQSVFESDFTTPGNSLPAEACTGGQDCYTIWCPPAP
;
A
#
# COMPACT_ATOMS: atom_id res chain seq x y z
N MET A 1 -3.07 -4.07 8.34
CA MET A 1 -1.87 -3.48 7.72
C MET A 1 -2.27 -2.86 6.39
N LEU A 2 -2.05 -1.57 6.19
CA LEU A 2 -2.56 -0.81 5.06
C LEU A 2 -1.38 -0.24 4.27
N LEU A 3 -1.15 -0.71 3.04
CA LEU A 3 -0.02 -0.29 2.21
C LEU A 3 -0.47 0.69 1.15
N SER A 4 0.09 1.90 1.20
CA SER A 4 0.22 2.73 0.02
C SER A 4 1.59 2.40 -0.61
N GLY A 5 1.71 2.45 -1.93
CA GLY A 5 2.92 2.05 -2.64
C GLY A 5 2.74 2.20 -4.14
N ASP A 6 3.85 2.24 -4.88
CA ASP A 6 3.84 2.37 -6.32
C ASP A 6 3.44 1.08 -7.03
N THR A 7 2.84 1.21 -8.22
CA THR A 7 2.18 0.11 -8.96
C THR A 7 3.06 -1.14 -9.10
N GLY A 8 4.38 -0.96 -9.25
CA GLY A 8 5.33 -2.05 -9.48
C GLY A 8 5.73 -2.82 -8.22
N SER A 9 5.83 -2.18 -7.06
CA SER A 9 6.34 -2.83 -5.83
C SER A 9 5.26 -3.59 -5.06
N ASN A 10 3.99 -3.22 -5.25
CA ASN A 10 2.88 -3.69 -4.44
C ASN A 10 2.69 -5.22 -4.47
N ALA A 11 2.79 -5.87 -5.63
CA ALA A 11 2.65 -7.32 -5.73
C ALA A 11 3.77 -8.07 -4.97
N SER A 12 5.02 -7.58 -5.07
CA SER A 12 6.15 -8.17 -4.34
C SER A 12 6.05 -7.93 -2.83
N ALA A 13 5.50 -6.78 -2.43
CA ALA A 13 5.23 -6.48 -1.02
C ALA A 13 4.18 -7.44 -0.44
N VAL A 14 3.06 -7.62 -1.13
CA VAL A 14 2.00 -8.55 -0.70
C VAL A 14 2.53 -9.97 -0.56
N LYS A 15 3.31 -10.44 -1.55
CA LYS A 15 3.94 -11.76 -1.47
C LYS A 15 4.86 -11.88 -0.24
N THR A 16 5.67 -10.86 0.02
CA THR A 16 6.58 -10.84 1.18
C THR A 16 5.80 -10.94 2.49
N LEU A 17 4.70 -10.21 2.61
CA LEU A 17 3.89 -10.16 3.82
C LEU A 17 3.06 -11.42 4.06
N LEU A 18 2.48 -12.01 3.02
CA LEU A 18 1.80 -13.30 3.13
C LEU A 18 2.78 -14.41 3.50
N GLY A 19 4.03 -14.32 3.06
CA GLY A 19 5.12 -15.22 3.45
C GLY A 19 5.48 -15.17 4.94
N LEU A 20 5.02 -14.18 5.70
CA LEU A 20 5.24 -14.09 7.15
C LEU A 20 4.39 -15.09 7.95
N GLY A 21 3.36 -15.69 7.35
CA GLY A 21 2.51 -16.67 8.03
C GLY A 21 1.63 -16.11 9.15
N LEU A 22 1.32 -14.81 9.11
CA LEU A 22 0.48 -14.14 10.11
C LEU A 22 -1.00 -14.50 9.92
N SER A 23 -1.65 -15.03 10.95
CA SER A 23 -3.04 -15.52 10.88
C SER A 23 -4.11 -14.42 10.85
N ASN A 24 -3.80 -13.22 11.34
CA ASN A 24 -4.73 -12.08 11.43
C ASN A 24 -4.28 -10.90 10.56
N LEU A 25 -3.70 -11.19 9.40
CA LEU A 25 -3.19 -10.16 8.50
C LEU A 25 -4.25 -9.75 7.48
N SER A 26 -4.76 -8.53 7.62
CA SER A 26 -5.49 -7.84 6.54
C SER A 26 -4.53 -6.91 5.79
N ILE A 27 -4.48 -7.06 4.47
CA ILE A 27 -3.69 -6.23 3.55
C ILE A 27 -4.64 -5.48 2.64
N ARG A 28 -4.55 -4.15 2.64
CA ARG A 28 -5.17 -3.30 1.61
C ARG A 28 -4.06 -2.62 0.84
N VAL A 29 -4.19 -2.64 -0.48
CA VAL A 29 -3.17 -2.12 -1.40
C VAL A 29 -3.79 -1.00 -2.20
N MET A 30 -3.17 0.18 -2.11
CA MET A 30 -3.47 1.23 -3.07
C MET A 30 -3.05 0.75 -4.46
N PRO A 31 -3.91 0.82 -5.46
CA PRO A 31 -3.53 0.60 -6.84
C PRO A 31 -2.60 1.70 -7.28
N GLY A 32 -1.74 1.39 -8.25
CA GLY A 32 -0.93 2.45 -8.81
C GLY A 32 -1.74 3.34 -9.73
N GLN A 33 -1.21 4.55 -9.90
CA GLN A 33 -1.82 5.59 -10.69
C GLN A 33 -1.97 5.15 -12.15
N PRO A 34 -3.13 5.39 -12.79
CA PRO A 34 -3.26 5.19 -14.23
C PRO A 34 -2.26 6.09 -14.96
N THR A 35 -1.63 5.57 -16.02
CA THR A 35 -0.82 6.40 -16.91
C THR A 35 -1.68 7.53 -17.47
N PRO A 36 -1.27 8.81 -17.29
CA PRO A 36 -2.04 9.94 -17.79
C PRO A 36 -2.16 9.87 -19.32
N PRO A 37 -3.28 10.30 -19.90
CA PRO A 37 -3.38 10.50 -21.34
C PRO A 37 -2.26 11.41 -21.83
N ALA A 38 -1.66 11.07 -22.98
CA ALA A 38 -0.55 11.82 -23.58
C ALA A 38 -0.87 13.30 -23.87
N THR A 39 -2.14 13.70 -23.79
CA THR A 39 -2.66 15.04 -24.07
C THR A 39 -2.78 15.94 -22.83
N THR A 40 -2.58 15.42 -21.62
CA THR A 40 -2.62 16.21 -20.39
C THR A 40 -1.19 16.49 -19.88
N PRO A 41 -0.72 17.75 -19.86
CA PRO A 41 0.61 18.11 -19.35
C PRO A 41 0.72 18.08 -17.82
N GLN A 42 -0.32 17.61 -17.12
CA GLN A 42 -0.29 17.44 -15.67
C GLN A 42 0.43 16.13 -15.34
N THR A 43 1.55 16.23 -14.62
CA THR A 43 2.12 15.08 -13.93
C THR A 43 1.12 14.65 -12.86
N PRO A 44 0.52 13.46 -12.94
CA PRO A 44 -0.37 12.99 -11.88
C PRO A 44 0.37 12.98 -10.55
N LEU A 45 -0.35 13.29 -9.47
CA LEU A 45 0.19 13.17 -8.12
C LEU A 45 0.53 11.70 -7.85
N TYR A 46 1.81 11.36 -7.96
CA TYR A 46 2.30 10.02 -7.77
C TYR A 46 2.29 9.62 -6.28
N MET A 47 1.53 8.57 -5.96
CA MET A 47 1.48 7.97 -4.63
C MET A 47 2.76 7.17 -4.34
N HIS A 48 3.60 7.68 -3.43
CA HIS A 48 4.87 7.05 -3.04
C HIS A 48 5.04 6.87 -1.51
N GLY A 49 3.98 7.09 -0.74
CA GLY A 49 4.01 6.82 0.70
C GLY A 49 3.94 5.32 0.97
N LYS A 50 4.68 4.81 1.96
CA LYS A 50 4.54 3.45 2.49
C LYS A 50 4.28 3.53 3.97
N GLN A 51 3.25 2.81 4.40
CA GLN A 51 2.85 2.80 5.79
C GLN A 51 2.30 1.46 6.21
N VAL A 52 2.23 1.25 7.52
CA VAL A 52 1.63 0.09 8.17
C VAL A 52 0.83 0.61 9.34
N ILE A 53 -0.43 0.19 9.47
CA ILE A 53 -1.21 0.40 10.68
C ILE A 53 -1.55 -0.97 11.25
N ALA A 54 -1.15 -1.19 12.49
CA ALA A 54 -1.37 -2.42 13.26
C ALA A 54 -2.42 -2.15 14.33
N ASP A 55 -3.59 -2.77 14.18
CA ASP A 55 -4.72 -2.79 15.12
C ASP A 55 -5.18 -1.42 15.65
N GLY A 56 -4.86 -0.33 14.95
CA GLY A 56 -5.16 1.03 15.38
C GLY A 56 -4.34 1.53 16.58
N VAL A 57 -3.31 0.80 17.01
CA VAL A 57 -2.51 1.12 18.21
C VAL A 57 -1.06 1.47 17.89
N ALA A 58 -0.58 1.12 16.70
CA ALA A 58 0.73 1.51 16.21
C ALA A 58 0.67 1.75 14.71
N ALA A 59 1.45 2.73 14.26
CA ALA A 59 1.64 2.98 12.84
C ALA A 59 3.13 3.12 12.51
N PHE A 60 3.52 2.69 11.33
CA PHE A 60 4.85 2.87 10.79
C PHE A 60 4.75 3.58 9.45
N VAL A 61 5.64 4.54 9.19
CA VAL A 61 5.79 5.19 7.89
C VAL A 61 7.26 5.22 7.54
N GLY A 62 7.64 4.82 6.34
CA GLY A 62 9.04 4.75 5.95
C GLY A 62 9.27 4.63 4.45
N SER A 63 10.53 4.45 4.07
CA SER A 63 10.97 4.31 2.68
C SER A 63 10.83 2.88 2.14
N GLU A 64 10.55 1.91 3.01
CA GLU A 64 10.49 0.49 2.70
C GLU A 64 9.35 0.21 1.71
N ASN A 65 9.71 -0.29 0.53
CA ASN A 65 8.74 -0.85 -0.41
C ASN A 65 8.15 -2.20 0.07
N LEU A 66 8.53 -2.68 1.25
CA LEU A 66 8.12 -3.94 1.86
C LEU A 66 8.38 -5.18 0.99
N THR A 67 9.34 -5.08 0.09
CA THR A 67 9.87 -6.21 -0.69
C THR A 67 11.06 -6.81 0.05
N ASN A 68 11.42 -8.06 -0.28
CA ASN A 68 12.62 -8.68 0.26
C ASN A 68 13.88 -7.81 0.07
N THR A 69 14.06 -7.24 -1.12
CA THR A 69 15.19 -6.34 -1.41
C THR A 69 15.17 -5.11 -0.52
N SER A 70 14.04 -4.41 -0.37
CA SER A 70 13.99 -3.25 0.52
C SER A 70 14.28 -3.61 1.98
N LEU A 71 13.80 -4.76 2.44
CA LEU A 71 13.92 -5.15 3.85
C LEU A 71 15.29 -5.73 4.22
N ILE A 72 16.03 -6.32 3.26
CA ILE A 72 17.27 -7.06 3.56
C ILE A 72 18.51 -6.43 2.93
N GLN A 73 18.36 -5.72 1.80
CA GLN A 73 19.49 -5.28 0.98
C GLN A 73 19.63 -3.76 0.94
N ASN A 74 18.54 -3.01 1.09
CA ASN A 74 18.56 -1.56 1.07
C ASN A 74 18.84 -0.99 2.46
N ARG A 75 19.36 0.24 2.47
CA ARG A 75 19.31 1.10 3.65
C ARG A 75 18.02 1.90 3.61
N GLU A 76 17.10 1.55 4.50
CA GLU A 76 15.79 2.18 4.62
C GLU A 76 15.71 2.94 5.95
N LEU A 77 14.79 3.89 6.03
CA LEU A 77 14.48 4.62 7.26
C LEU A 77 12.97 4.74 7.38
N GLY A 78 12.47 4.51 8.59
CA GLY A 78 11.09 4.78 8.93
C GLY A 78 10.93 5.29 10.35
N THR A 79 9.72 5.73 10.64
CA THR A 79 9.28 6.25 11.94
C THR A 79 8.14 5.39 12.45
N LEU A 80 8.24 4.97 13.72
CA LEU A 80 7.17 4.31 14.45
C LEU A 80 6.39 5.36 15.25
N PHE A 81 5.06 5.33 15.12
CA PHE A 81 4.11 6.19 15.79
C PHE A 81 3.27 5.36 16.77
N THR A 82 3.21 5.83 18.01
CA THR A 82 2.35 5.29 19.07
C THR A 82 1.35 6.33 19.59
N ASP A 83 1.46 7.58 19.15
CA ASP A 83 0.49 8.63 19.49
C ASP A 83 -0.87 8.35 18.79
N PRO A 84 -1.98 8.24 19.54
CA PRO A 84 -3.28 7.93 18.97
C PRO A 84 -3.77 8.96 17.96
N GLY A 85 -3.45 10.25 18.16
CA GLY A 85 -3.84 11.32 17.24
C GLY A 85 -3.15 11.19 15.88
N MET A 86 -1.85 10.87 15.88
CA MET A 86 -1.08 10.61 14.66
C MET A 86 -1.56 9.35 13.95
N ILE A 87 -1.84 8.27 14.69
CA ILE A 87 -2.37 7.03 14.11
C ILE A 87 -3.72 7.28 13.43
N ALA A 88 -4.63 7.99 14.11
CA ALA A 88 -5.94 8.35 13.56
C ALA A 88 -5.81 9.20 12.29
N ARG A 89 -4.85 10.14 12.26
CA ARG A 89 -4.58 10.97 11.09
C ARG A 89 -4.07 10.14 9.91
N LEU A 90 -3.11 9.24 10.12
CA LEU A 90 -2.58 8.35 9.08
C LEU A 90 -3.66 7.42 8.52
N GLN A 91 -4.52 6.91 9.39
CA GLN A 91 -5.67 6.10 8.98
C GLN A 91 -6.66 6.90 8.14
N SER A 92 -6.99 8.13 8.56
CA SER A 92 -7.89 9.01 7.80
C SER A 92 -7.36 9.35 6.41
N VAL A 93 -6.06 9.62 6.27
CA VAL A 93 -5.42 9.87 4.97
C VAL A 93 -5.54 8.65 4.07
N PHE A 94 -5.21 7.47 4.60
CA PHE A 94 -5.35 6.23 3.85
C PHE A 94 -6.77 5.98 3.37
N GLU A 95 -7.77 6.08 4.24
CA GLU A 95 -9.15 5.79 3.85
C GLU A 95 -9.66 6.79 2.80
N SER A 96 -9.26 8.06 2.92
CA SER A 96 -9.57 9.09 1.92
C SER A 96 -8.98 8.74 0.55
N ASP A 97 -7.70 8.39 0.52
CA ASP A 97 -7.00 8.06 -0.72
C ASP A 97 -7.55 6.76 -1.35
N PHE A 98 -7.90 5.78 -0.51
CA PHE A 98 -8.30 4.44 -0.94
C PHE A 98 -9.71 4.44 -1.54
N THR A 99 -10.60 5.27 -1.00
CA THR A 99 -12.01 5.34 -1.41
C THR A 99 -12.28 6.34 -2.54
N THR A 100 -11.29 7.14 -2.94
CA THR A 100 -11.46 8.15 -3.99
C THR A 100 -11.53 7.49 -5.39
N PRO A 101 -12.66 7.59 -6.11
CA PRO A 101 -12.79 7.02 -7.45
C PRO A 101 -11.79 7.61 -8.45
N GLY A 102 -11.22 6.78 -9.32
CA GLY A 102 -10.24 7.21 -10.34
C GLY A 102 -8.79 7.30 -9.86
N ASN A 103 -8.57 7.36 -8.55
CA ASN A 103 -7.25 7.13 -7.93
C ASN A 103 -7.07 5.67 -7.53
N SER A 104 -8.17 4.89 -7.51
CA SER A 104 -8.20 3.50 -7.04
C SER A 104 -8.69 2.49 -8.10
N LEU A 105 -7.82 1.67 -8.70
CA LEU A 105 -8.11 0.37 -9.33
C LEU A 105 -7.98 -0.84 -8.34
N PRO A 106 -8.47 -2.04 -8.67
CA PRO A 106 -8.14 -3.23 -7.89
C PRO A 106 -6.66 -3.58 -8.05
N ALA A 107 -5.93 -3.81 -6.96
CA ALA A 107 -4.59 -4.40 -7.06
C ALA A 107 -4.74 -5.92 -7.24
N GLU A 108 -3.91 -6.55 -8.05
CA GLU A 108 -3.86 -8.02 -8.16
C GLU A 108 -2.57 -8.51 -7.52
N ALA A 109 -2.66 -9.56 -6.71
CA ALA A 109 -1.48 -10.31 -6.29
C ALA A 109 -1.54 -11.71 -6.87
N CYS A 110 -0.46 -12.08 -7.54
CA CYS A 110 -0.32 -13.37 -8.20
C CYS A 110 0.67 -14.23 -7.41
N THR A 111 0.25 -15.42 -7.00
CA THR A 111 1.18 -16.45 -6.54
C THR A 111 1.71 -17.16 -7.78
N GLY A 112 3.04 -17.26 -7.92
CA GLY A 112 3.71 -17.73 -9.14
C GLY A 112 3.08 -19.00 -9.70
N GLY A 113 2.49 -18.87 -10.91
CA GLY A 113 1.70 -19.91 -11.57
C GLY A 113 0.23 -19.50 -11.71
N GLN A 114 -0.06 -18.55 -12.61
CA GLN A 114 -1.39 -18.12 -13.12
C GLN A 114 -2.53 -17.76 -12.13
N ASP A 115 -2.40 -18.03 -10.84
CA ASP A 115 -3.42 -17.71 -9.83
C ASP A 115 -3.19 -16.29 -9.31
N CYS A 116 -3.90 -15.34 -9.92
CA CYS A 116 -3.99 -13.96 -9.46
C CYS A 116 -5.28 -13.77 -8.67
N TYR A 117 -5.18 -13.26 -7.45
CA TYR A 117 -6.33 -12.81 -6.67
C TYR A 117 -6.40 -11.29 -6.69
N THR A 118 -7.60 -10.77 -6.94
CA THR A 118 -7.90 -9.35 -6.80
C THR A 118 -7.85 -8.99 -5.32
N ILE A 119 -6.89 -8.17 -4.94
CA ILE A 119 -6.89 -7.43 -3.69
C ILE A 119 -8.00 -6.39 -3.81
N TRP A 120 -9.12 -6.72 -3.19
CA TRP A 120 -10.39 -6.01 -3.33
C TRP A 120 -10.25 -4.54 -2.90
N CYS A 121 -10.49 -3.63 -3.83
CA CYS A 121 -10.88 -2.26 -3.52
C CYS A 121 -12.42 -2.26 -3.44
N PRO A 122 -13.06 -1.86 -2.33
CA PRO A 122 -14.50 -1.86 -2.25
C PRO A 122 -15.10 -0.90 -3.29
N PRO A 123 -16.22 -1.28 -3.94
CA PRO A 123 -16.93 -0.36 -4.81
C PRO A 123 -17.38 0.85 -3.99
N ALA A 124 -17.32 2.04 -4.60
CA ALA A 124 -17.86 3.25 -4.00
C ALA A 124 -19.35 3.03 -3.63
N PRO A 125 -19.83 3.63 -2.52
CA PRO A 125 -21.26 3.62 -2.18
C PRO A 125 -22.11 4.32 -3.24
#